data_AF-A0A496AKY6-F1
#
_entry.id   AF-A0A496AKY6-F1
#
_cell.length_a   1.000
_cell.length_b   1.000
_cell.length_c   1.000
_cell.angle_alpha   90.00
_cell.angle_beta   90.00
_cell.angle_gamma   90.00
#
_symmetry.space_group_name_H-M   'P 1'
#
loop_
_entity.id
_entity.type
_entity.pdbx_description
1 polymer ?
#
loop_
_entity_poly.entity_id
_entity_poly.type
_entity_poly.pdbx_seq_one_letter_code
_entity_poly.pdbx_strand_id
1 'polypeptide(L)'
;MEKQTPEFYTNMNPLLGLSSRTLRLYSALDVFRGKSDSIDKPEWFRTPNRDEILGKVGFSKADIDSGITELIDADLLQVQDKNRDQWYCLK
;
A
#
# COMPACT_ATOMS: atom_id res chain seq x y z
N MET A 1 -38.82 14.11 -10.79
CA MET A 1 -37.78 14.20 -9.74
C MET A 1 -37.34 12.79 -9.43
N GLU A 2 -36.33 12.32 -10.16
CA GLU A 2 -35.76 11.00 -9.95
C GLU A 2 -34.83 11.04 -8.74
N LYS A 3 -35.06 10.15 -7.78
CA LYS A 3 -34.25 10.01 -6.57
C LYS A 3 -32.95 9.32 -6.96
N GLN A 4 -31.85 10.06 -6.97
CA GLN A 4 -30.51 9.50 -7.11
C GLN A 4 -30.19 8.68 -5.86
N THR A 5 -30.18 7.36 -6.00
CA THR A 5 -29.74 6.43 -4.95
C THR A 5 -28.22 6.53 -4.77
N PRO A 6 -27.71 6.51 -3.52
CA PRO A 6 -26.28 6.66 -3.21
C PRO A 6 -25.43 5.41 -3.56
N GLU A 7 -26.00 4.42 -4.25
CA GLU A 7 -25.37 3.13 -4.51
C GLU A 7 -24.45 3.13 -5.75
N PHE A 8 -24.29 4.28 -6.42
CA PHE A 8 -23.55 4.38 -7.69
C PHE A 8 -22.03 4.56 -7.55
N TYR A 9 -21.46 4.61 -6.34
CA TYR A 9 -20.03 4.81 -6.14
C TYR A 9 -19.28 3.58 -5.59
N THR A 10 -19.94 2.43 -5.42
CA THR A 10 -19.34 1.27 -4.71
C THR A 10 -18.71 0.25 -5.66
N ASN A 11 -18.21 0.68 -6.83
CA ASN A 11 -17.49 -0.21 -7.75
C ASN A 11 -16.44 0.52 -8.60
N MET A 12 -15.85 1.61 -8.08
CA MET A 12 -14.66 2.17 -8.69
C MET A 12 -13.47 1.30 -8.29
N ASN A 13 -12.71 0.81 -9.27
CA ASN A 13 -11.45 0.12 -9.00
C ASN A 13 -10.62 1.02 -8.07
N PRO A 14 -10.21 0.56 -6.87
CA PRO A 14 -9.50 1.38 -5.89
C PRO A 14 -8.17 1.94 -6.43
N LEU A 15 -7.68 1.40 -7.54
CA LEU A 15 -6.51 1.87 -8.26
C LEU A 15 -6.78 3.10 -9.16
N LEU A 16 -8.04 3.41 -9.50
CA LEU A 16 -8.40 4.47 -10.48
C LEU A 16 -8.20 5.91 -10.00
N GLY A 17 -7.77 6.14 -8.76
CA GLY A 17 -7.47 7.46 -8.21
C GLY A 17 -6.00 7.71 -7.86
N LEU A 18 -5.15 6.70 -8.02
CA LEU A 18 -3.77 6.73 -7.55
C LEU A 18 -2.83 7.34 -8.57
N SER A 19 -1.77 7.98 -8.08
CA SER A 19 -0.71 8.44 -8.97
C SER A 19 -0.05 7.24 -9.67
N SER A 20 0.42 7.43 -10.91
CA SER A 20 1.16 6.39 -11.64
C SER A 20 2.39 5.89 -10.86
N ARG A 21 2.94 6.73 -9.98
CA ARG A 21 4.05 6.38 -9.11
C ARG A 21 3.58 5.50 -7.95
N THR A 22 2.45 5.80 -7.33
CA THR A 22 1.83 4.97 -6.29
C THR A 22 1.41 3.60 -6.82
N LEU A 23 0.89 3.52 -8.05
CA LEU A 23 0.59 2.24 -8.70
C LEU A 23 1.85 1.38 -8.89
N ARG A 24 2.96 1.99 -9.30
CA ARG A 24 4.24 1.29 -9.39
C ARG A 24 4.75 0.87 -8.01
N LEU A 25 4.55 1.70 -6.99
CA LEU A 25 4.92 1.37 -5.62
C LEU A 25 4.11 0.17 -5.14
N TYR A 26 2.79 0.14 -5.38
CA TYR A 26 1.93 -0.98 -5.04
C TYR A 26 2.43 -2.30 -5.62
N SER A 27 2.77 -2.33 -6.92
CA SER A 27 3.40 -3.49 -7.56
C SER A 27 4.77 -3.83 -6.97
N ALA A 28 5.58 -2.83 -6.63
CA ALA A 28 6.89 -3.06 -6.00
C ALA A 28 6.76 -3.58 -4.56
N LEU A 29 5.70 -3.22 -3.84
CA LEU A 29 5.46 -3.70 -2.48
C LEU A 29 5.07 -5.18 -2.45
N ASP A 30 4.52 -5.71 -3.53
CA ASP A 30 4.13 -7.13 -3.63
C ASP A 30 5.35 -8.06 -3.45
N VAL A 31 6.56 -7.64 -3.84
CA VAL A 31 7.79 -8.43 -3.62
C VAL A 31 8.18 -8.59 -2.14
N PHE A 32 7.52 -7.86 -1.24
CA PHE A 32 7.69 -7.97 0.20
C PHE A 32 6.66 -8.90 0.83
N ARG A 33 5.57 -9.25 0.14
CA ARG A 33 4.66 -10.31 0.59
C ARG A 33 5.43 -11.61 0.70
N GLY A 34 5.26 -12.32 1.80
CA GLY A 34 5.98 -13.57 2.08
C GLY A 34 7.41 -13.39 2.60
N LYS A 35 7.96 -12.16 2.66
CA LYS A 35 9.22 -11.88 3.36
C LYS A 35 9.03 -11.62 4.87
N SER A 36 7.85 -11.92 5.39
CA SER A 36 7.57 -11.86 6.82
C SER A 36 8.34 -12.94 7.57
N ASP A 37 8.98 -12.58 8.68
CA ASP A 37 9.52 -13.54 9.64
C ASP A 37 8.40 -14.27 10.41
N SER A 38 7.14 -13.86 10.25
CA SER A 38 5.98 -14.42 10.95
C SER A 38 5.28 -15.47 10.09
N ILE A 39 5.39 -16.74 10.49
CA ILE A 39 4.69 -17.87 9.84
C ILE A 39 3.16 -17.66 9.87
N ASP A 40 2.65 -17.10 10.97
CA ASP A 40 1.21 -16.83 11.15
C ASP A 40 0.67 -15.66 10.30
N LYS A 41 1.54 -14.80 9.75
CA LYS A 41 1.16 -13.58 9.03
C LYS A 41 2.11 -13.31 7.86
N PRO A 42 2.14 -14.19 6.85
CA PRO A 42 3.08 -14.11 5.73
C PRO A 42 2.82 -12.89 4.83
N GLU A 43 1.58 -12.38 4.83
CA GLU A 43 1.14 -11.20 4.07
C GLU A 43 1.66 -9.87 4.64
N TRP A 44 2.09 -9.85 5.90
CA TRP A 44 2.58 -8.65 6.57
C TRP A 44 4.08 -8.48 6.38
N PHE A 45 4.54 -7.29 6.01
CA PHE A 45 5.95 -6.97 5.86
C PHE A 45 6.35 -5.73 6.65
N ARG A 46 7.64 -5.59 6.93
CA ARG A 46 8.22 -4.46 7.68
C ARG A 46 8.52 -3.29 6.76
N THR A 47 8.70 -2.11 7.36
CA THR A 47 8.83 -0.82 6.65
C THR A 47 9.73 -0.88 5.40
N PRO A 48 9.17 -0.63 4.21
CA PRO A 48 9.91 -0.71 2.96
C PRO A 48 10.79 0.52 2.71
N ASN A 49 10.61 1.61 3.49
CA ASN A 49 11.38 2.85 3.41
C ASN A 49 12.89 2.68 3.59
N ARG A 50 13.32 1.59 4.21
CA ARG A 50 14.74 1.28 4.43
C ARG A 50 15.27 0.22 3.47
N ASP A 51 14.42 -0.31 2.60
CA ASP A 51 14.80 -1.40 1.72
C ASP A 51 15.52 -0.89 0.47
N GLU A 52 16.73 -1.39 0.25
CA GLU A 52 17.57 -0.99 -0.87
C GLU A 52 16.96 -1.38 -2.24
N ILE A 53 16.05 -2.35 -2.29
CA ILE A 53 15.39 -2.77 -3.53
C ILE A 53 14.54 -1.62 -4.08
N LEU A 54 13.78 -0.92 -3.22
CA LEU A 54 12.97 0.22 -3.65
C LEU A 54 13.83 1.39 -4.16
N GLY A 55 14.97 1.63 -3.52
CA GLY A 55 15.96 2.60 -4.02
C GLY A 55 16.51 2.21 -5.39
N LYS A 56 16.84 0.93 -5.60
CA LYS A 56 17.35 0.40 -6.89
C LYS A 56 16.34 0.51 -8.03
N VAL A 57 15.05 0.40 -7.74
CA VAL A 57 13.99 0.60 -8.75
C VAL A 57 13.56 2.07 -8.90
N GLY A 58 14.25 2.99 -8.21
CA GLY A 58 14.13 4.43 -8.44
C GLY A 58 13.11 5.15 -7.55
N PHE A 59 12.70 4.57 -6.42
CA PHE A 59 11.91 5.29 -5.42
C PHE A 59 12.82 6.01 -4.43
N SER A 60 12.62 7.33 -4.28
CA SER A 60 13.19 8.05 -3.15
C SER A 60 12.37 7.78 -1.89
N LYS A 61 12.93 8.05 -0.71
CA LYS A 61 12.18 7.95 0.56
C LYS A 61 10.88 8.76 0.53
N ALA A 62 10.93 9.99 -0.01
CA ALA A 62 9.75 10.84 -0.11
C ALA A 62 8.68 10.26 -1.04
N ASP A 63 9.09 9.60 -2.13
CA ASP A 63 8.15 8.92 -3.03
C ASP A 63 7.47 7.74 -2.32
N ILE A 64 8.21 6.99 -1.51
CA ILE A 64 7.65 5.87 -0.74
C ILE A 64 6.69 6.40 0.32
N ASP A 65 7.09 7.40 1.10
CA ASP A 65 6.24 8.00 2.14
C ASP A 65 4.92 8.55 1.56
N SER A 66 5.00 9.26 0.43
CA SER A 66 3.82 9.77 -0.28
C SER A 66 2.94 8.63 -0.82
N GLY A 67 3.55 7.65 -1.48
CA GLY A 67 2.81 6.52 -2.05
C GLY A 67 2.17 5.63 -0.99
N ILE A 68 2.84 5.39 0.14
CA ILE A 68 2.27 4.66 1.29
C ILE A 68 1.04 5.39 1.81
N THR A 69 1.10 6.72 1.94
CA THR A 69 -0.04 7.55 2.37
C THR A 69 -1.21 7.40 1.40
N GLU A 70 -0.97 7.54 0.09
CA GLU A 70 -2.00 7.35 -0.94
C GLU A 70 -2.62 5.95 -0.90
N LEU A 71 -1.82 4.90 -0.66
CA LEU A 71 -2.31 3.53 -0.57
C LEU A 71 -3.16 3.27 0.69
N ILE A 72 -2.84 3.94 1.80
CA ILE A 72 -3.66 3.88 3.03
C ILE A 72 -4.99 4.59 2.78
N ASP A 73 -4.96 5.80 2.20
CA ASP A 73 -6.16 6.59 1.91
C ASP A 73 -7.09 5.89 0.90
N ALA A 74 -6.52 5.15 -0.05
CA ALA A 74 -7.26 4.32 -1.00
C ALA A 74 -7.72 2.95 -0.43
N ASP A 75 -7.47 2.70 0.86
CA ASP A 75 -7.79 1.44 1.54
C ASP A 75 -7.14 0.20 0.89
N LEU A 76 -5.96 0.36 0.30
CA LEU A 76 -5.18 -0.72 -0.35
C LEU A 76 -4.01 -1.23 0.50
N LEU A 77 -3.66 -0.47 1.54
CA LEU A 77 -2.58 -0.82 2.46
C LEU A 77 -3.05 -0.67 3.91
N GLN A 78 -2.99 -1.76 4.66
CA GLN A 78 -3.17 -1.72 6.11
C GLN A 78 -1.85 -1.48 6.82
N VAL A 79 -1.93 -0.75 7.93
CA VAL A 79 -0.80 -0.49 8.82
C VAL A 79 -1.10 -1.02 10.22
N GLN A 80 -0.12 -1.66 10.84
CA GLN A 80 -0.17 -2.11 12.23
C GLN A 80 1.15 -1.75 12.94
N ASP A 81 1.06 -1.00 14.02
CA ASP A 81 2.20 -0.79 14.92
C ASP A 81 2.32 -1.96 15.89
N LYS A 82 3.49 -2.61 15.91
CA LYS A 82 3.81 -3.71 16.83
C LYS A 82 5.24 -3.57 17.33
N ASN A 83 5.41 -3.47 18.65
CA ASN A 83 6.73 -3.44 19.30
C ASN A 83 7.68 -2.34 18.78
N ARG A 84 7.15 -1.14 18.46
CA ARG A 84 7.90 -0.02 17.83
C ARG A 84 8.29 -0.23 16.37
N ASP A 85 7.90 -1.34 15.76
CA ASP A 85 7.99 -1.56 14.33
C ASP A 85 6.63 -1.33 13.68
N GLN A 86 6.64 -0.64 12.53
CA GLN A 86 5.46 -0.45 11.71
C GLN A 86 5.41 -1.57 10.67
N TRP A 87 4.29 -2.29 10.66
CA TRP A 87 4.00 -3.39 9.75
C TRP A 87 2.95 -2.97 8.74
N TYR A 88 3.09 -3.51 7.54
CA TYR A 88 2.27 -3.15 6.39
C TYR A 88 1.70 -4.42 5.76
N CYS A 89 0.47 -4.35 5.26
CA CYS A 89 -0.17 -5.44 4.54
C CYS A 89 -0.93 -4.88 3.34
N LEU A 90 -0.60 -5.37 2.15
CA LEU A 90 -1.37 -5.08 0.93
C LEU A 90 -2.69 -5.86 0.98
N LYS A 91 -3.79 -5.20 0.61
CA LYS A 91 -5.13 -5.79 0.53
C LYS A 91 -5.37 -6.48 -0.81
#